data_AF-A0A847PWJ8-F1
#
_entry.id   AF-A0A847PWJ8-F1
#
_cell.length_a   1.000
_cell.length_b   1.000
_cell.length_c   1.000
_cell.angle_alpha   90.00
_cell.angle_beta   90.00
_cell.angle_gamma   90.00
#
_symmetry.space_group_name_H-M   'P 1'
#
loop_
_entity.id
_entity.type
_entity.pdbx_description
1 polymer ?
#
loop_
_entity_poly.entity_id
_entity_poly.type
_entity_poly.pdbx_seq_one_letter_code
_entity_poly.pdbx_strand_id
1 'polypeptide(L)'
;MHGPLDSEHALGRLEGAIGPLVPGRRYAVGRDFRDFDGDLHARGEGWVFLGHTSLPSGEGCSLFVRLPDGGVFVIRLLDDPEHQGDVLALPSAYFLET
;
A
#
# COMPACT_ATOMS: atom_id res chain seq x y z
N MET A 1 15.88 6.85 -11.72
CA MET A 1 16.49 5.57 -11.30
C MET A 1 16.28 5.47 -9.79
N HIS A 2 15.10 5.04 -9.36
CA HIS A 2 14.85 4.75 -7.94
C HIS A 2 15.34 3.33 -7.70
N GLY A 3 16.50 3.20 -7.05
CA GLY A 3 16.97 1.90 -6.57
C GLY A 3 15.99 1.34 -5.53
N PRO A 4 15.88 0.01 -5.41
CA PRO A 4 15.06 -0.58 -4.36
C PRO A 4 15.62 -0.09 -3.02
N LEU A 5 14.80 0.61 -2.24
CA LEU A 5 15.02 0.66 -0.79
C LEU A 5 15.20 -0.80 -0.38
N ASP A 6 16.32 -1.15 0.28
CA ASP A 6 16.55 -2.46 0.88
C ASP A 6 15.29 -2.87 1.67
N SER A 7 14.39 -3.61 1.03
CA SER A 7 13.03 -3.83 1.53
C SER A 7 13.09 -4.47 2.91
N GLU A 8 14.10 -5.29 3.18
CA GLU A 8 14.34 -5.94 4.48
C GLU A 8 14.64 -4.95 5.61
N HIS A 9 15.42 -3.88 5.38
CA HIS A 9 15.70 -2.87 6.41
C HIS A 9 14.48 -1.99 6.71
N ALA A 10 13.63 -1.74 5.71
CA ALA A 10 12.39 -0.96 5.87
C ALA A 10 11.33 -1.75 6.65
N LEU A 11 11.24 -3.07 6.47
CA LEU A 11 10.29 -3.93 7.20
C LEU A 11 10.47 -3.88 8.72
N GLY A 12 11.70 -3.64 9.21
CA GLY A 12 11.99 -3.56 10.65
C GLY A 12 11.45 -2.32 11.36
N ARG A 13 10.91 -1.34 10.62
CA ARG A 13 10.37 -0.08 11.16
C ARG A 13 8.98 0.27 10.63
N LEU A 14 8.23 -0.72 10.13
CA LEU A 14 6.86 -0.48 9.73
C LEU A 14 6.01 -0.11 10.93
N GLU A 15 5.17 0.89 10.75
CA GLU A 15 4.08 1.14 11.66
C GLU A 15 2.98 0.09 11.42
N GLY A 16 2.08 -0.05 12.39
CA GLY A 16 1.09 -1.15 12.44
C GLY A 16 -0.08 -1.00 11.46
N ALA A 17 -1.28 -0.97 12.00
CA ALA A 17 -2.50 -0.87 11.20
C ALA A 17 -2.73 0.57 10.69
N ILE A 18 -3.34 0.69 9.50
CA ILE A 18 -3.85 1.96 8.96
C ILE A 18 -5.28 1.78 8.46
N GLY A 19 -6.20 2.54 9.03
CA GLY A 19 -7.63 2.37 8.77
C GLY A 19 -8.05 0.89 8.96
N PRO A 20 -8.60 0.22 7.94
CA PRO A 20 -8.99 -1.20 7.99
C PRO A 20 -7.86 -2.20 7.72
N LEU A 21 -6.66 -1.74 7.31
CA LEU A 21 -5.54 -2.61 6.95
C LEU A 21 -4.76 -3.03 8.21
N VAL A 22 -4.72 -4.34 8.47
CA VAL A 22 -4.06 -4.93 9.64
C VAL A 22 -2.89 -5.81 9.18
N PRO A 23 -1.67 -5.62 9.70
CA PRO A 23 -0.52 -6.44 9.31
C PRO A 23 -0.78 -7.95 9.47
N GLY A 24 -0.32 -8.72 8.49
CA GLY A 24 -0.53 -10.16 8.41
C GLY A 24 -1.87 -10.60 7.82
N ARG A 25 -2.80 -9.67 7.54
CA ARG A 25 -4.07 -9.99 6.85
C ARG A 25 -3.92 -9.91 5.35
N ARG A 26 -4.72 -10.73 4.66
CA ARG A 26 -4.77 -10.78 3.19
C ARG A 26 -5.87 -9.85 2.71
N TYR A 27 -5.54 -9.08 1.68
CA TYR A 27 -6.45 -8.16 1.04
C TYR A 27 -6.44 -8.39 -0.46
N ALA A 28 -7.54 -8.00 -1.10
CA ALA A 28 -7.64 -7.85 -2.53
C ALA A 28 -8.10 -6.43 -2.89
N VAL A 29 -7.66 -5.95 -4.04
CA VAL A 29 -8.08 -4.69 -4.62
C VAL A 29 -9.55 -4.79 -5.03
N GLY A 30 -10.43 -3.99 -4.43
CA GLY A 30 -11.87 -3.94 -4.73
C GLY A 30 -12.20 -3.04 -5.92
N ARG A 31 -11.35 -2.04 -6.18
CA ARG A 31 -11.48 -1.05 -7.25
C ARG A 31 -10.11 -0.71 -7.81
N ASP A 32 -10.01 -0.65 -9.13
CA ASP A 32 -8.80 -0.26 -9.83
C ASP A 32 -8.29 1.12 -9.37
N PHE A 33 -6.98 1.23 -9.15
CA PHE A 33 -6.32 2.51 -8.89
C PHE A 33 -4.88 2.49 -9.41
N ARG A 34 -4.28 3.67 -9.56
CA ARG A 34 -2.85 3.81 -9.84
C ARG A 34 -2.15 4.38 -8.62
N ASP A 35 -1.01 3.80 -8.30
CA ASP A 35 -0.15 4.33 -7.27
C ASP A 35 0.70 5.51 -7.80
N PHE A 36 1.57 6.05 -6.94
CA PHE A 36 2.44 7.18 -7.26
C PHE A 36 3.47 6.86 -8.36
N ASP A 37 3.87 5.59 -8.51
CA ASP A 37 4.78 5.16 -9.56
C ASP A 37 4.08 4.98 -10.91
N GLY A 38 2.75 5.04 -10.90
CA GLY A 38 1.91 4.82 -12.07
C GLY A 38 1.56 3.35 -12.28
N ASP A 39 1.92 2.46 -11.34
CA ASP A 39 1.58 1.05 -11.39
C ASP A 39 0.06 0.89 -11.19
N LEU A 40 -0.56 0.13 -12.10
CA LEU A 40 -1.98 -0.15 -12.04
C LEU A 40 -2.22 -1.33 -11.09
N HIS A 41 -2.96 -1.05 -10.01
CA HIS A 41 -3.50 -2.06 -9.13
C HIS A 41 -4.91 -2.42 -9.58
N ALA A 42 -5.06 -3.58 -10.21
CA ALA A 42 -6.32 -4.01 -10.81
C ALA A 42 -7.22 -4.73 -9.81
N ARG A 43 -8.54 -4.57 -9.94
CA ARG A 43 -9.51 -5.28 -9.12
C ARG A 43 -9.25 -6.79 -9.13
N GLY A 44 -9.21 -7.37 -7.92
CA GLY A 44 -8.92 -8.78 -7.69
C GLY A 44 -7.44 -9.11 -7.48
N GLU A 45 -6.52 -8.18 -7.76
CA GLU A 45 -5.13 -8.29 -7.31
C GLU A 45 -5.10 -8.44 -5.78
N GLY A 46 -4.30 -9.37 -5.25
CA GLY A 46 -4.30 -9.65 -3.82
C GLY A 46 -2.93 -9.91 -3.24
N TRP A 47 -2.76 -9.49 -1.98
CA TRP A 47 -1.50 -9.48 -1.26
C TRP A 47 -1.73 -9.50 0.25
N VAL A 48 -0.69 -9.81 1.02
CA VAL A 48 -0.72 -9.72 2.49
C VAL A 48 -0.17 -8.37 2.92
N PHE A 49 -0.91 -7.62 3.71
CA PHE A 49 -0.43 -6.34 4.24
C PHE A 49 0.66 -6.60 5.28
N LEU A 50 1.80 -5.91 5.19
CA LEU A 50 2.91 -6.04 6.13
C LEU A 50 2.98 -4.88 7.12
N GLY A 51 2.42 -3.73 6.75
CA GLY A 51 2.49 -2.48 7.51
C GLY A 51 2.76 -1.30 6.57
N HIS A 52 2.97 -0.12 7.14
CA HIS A 52 3.20 1.09 6.34
C HIS A 52 4.26 2.01 6.92
N THR A 53 4.63 3.03 6.15
CA THR A 53 5.33 4.22 6.64
C THR A 53 4.70 5.46 6.05
N SER A 54 4.46 6.48 6.88
CA SER A 54 3.97 7.77 6.41
C SER A 54 5.10 8.78 6.21
N LEU A 55 4.96 9.66 5.21
CA LEU A 55 5.87 10.79 5.05
C LEU A 55 5.69 11.77 6.23
N PRO A 56 6.77 12.39 6.74
CA PRO A 56 6.66 13.36 7.84
C PRO A 56 5.79 14.58 7.51
N SER A 57 5.66 14.92 6.22
CA SER A 57 4.78 16.02 5.77
C SER A 57 3.30 15.66 5.85
N GLY A 58 2.95 14.37 5.98
CA GLY A 58 1.58 13.88 5.96
C GLY A 58 1.00 13.69 4.55
N GLU A 59 1.71 14.12 3.50
CA GLU A 59 1.22 14.14 2.13
C GLU A 59 1.34 12.80 1.40
N GLY A 60 1.66 11.71 2.11
CA GLY A 60 1.78 10.40 1.48
C GLY A 60 2.15 9.27 2.43
N CYS A 61 1.91 8.06 1.96
CA CYS A 61 2.10 6.82 2.68
C CYS A 61 2.61 5.73 1.73
N SER A 62 3.53 4.91 2.23
CA SER A 62 3.99 3.70 1.55
C SER A 62 3.41 2.47 2.26
N LEU A 63 2.61 1.68 1.54
CA LEU A 63 2.10 0.39 2.01
C LEU A 63 3.06 -0.71 1.59
N PHE A 64 3.50 -1.51 2.56
CA PHE A 64 4.36 -2.66 2.30
C PHE A 64 3.48 -3.91 2.24
N VAL A 65 3.59 -4.65 1.14
CA VAL A 65 2.73 -5.81 0.89
C VAL A 65 3.56 -6.99 0.44
N ARG A 66 3.10 -8.20 0.78
CA ARG A 66 3.68 -9.45 0.28
C ARG A 66 2.82 -10.02 -0.83
N LEU A 67 3.43 -10.18 -2.00
CA LEU A 67 2.84 -10.78 -3.18
C LEU A 67 2.70 -12.31 -3.01
N PRO A 68 1.84 -12.97 -3.82
CA PRO A 68 1.63 -14.41 -3.74
C PRO A 68 2.88 -15.27 -3.97
N ASP A 69 3.87 -14.74 -4.71
CA ASP A 69 5.17 -15.39 -4.95
C ASP A 69 6.16 -15.22 -3.78
N GLY A 70 5.77 -14.51 -2.73
CA GLY A 70 6.59 -14.23 -1.55
C GLY A 70 7.41 -12.93 -1.65
N GLY A 71 7.41 -12.26 -2.81
CA GLY A 71 8.07 -10.98 -3.00
C GLY A 71 7.43 -9.87 -2.17
N VAL A 72 8.22 -8.85 -1.80
CA VAL A 72 7.72 -7.64 -1.15
C VAL A 72 7.60 -6.53 -2.18
N PHE A 73 6.42 -5.93 -2.25
CA PHE A 73 6.12 -4.78 -3.08
C PHE A 73 5.76 -3.58 -2.20
N VAL A 74 6.03 -2.37 -2.69
CA VAL A 74 5.75 -1.12 -1.97
C VAL A 74 4.80 -0.29 -2.81
N ILE A 75 3.56 -0.16 -2.35
CA ILE A 75 2.53 0.68 -2.98
C ILE A 75 2.69 2.08 -2.40
N ARG A 76 3.05 3.06 -3.23
CA ARG A 76 3.23 4.44 -2.79
C ARG A 76 2.01 5.26 -3.11
N LEU A 77 1.42 5.90 -2.10
CA LEU A 77 0.24 6.74 -2.23
C LEU A 77 0.59 8.15 -1.78
N LEU A 78 0.23 9.15 -2.58
CA LEU A 78 0.20 10.55 -2.16
C LEU A 78 -1.22 10.94 -1.76
N ASP A 79 -1.31 11.80 -0.76
CA ASP A 79 -2.56 12.49 -0.41
C ASP A 79 -2.80 13.64 -1.40
N ASP A 80 -2.98 13.25 -2.67
CA ASP A 80 -3.32 14.16 -3.76
C ASP A 80 -4.77 13.92 -4.18
N PRO A 81 -5.66 14.90 -4.01
CA PRO A 81 -7.09 14.74 -4.27
C PRO A 81 -7.44 14.49 -5.73
N GLU A 82 -6.52 14.74 -6.68
CA GLU A 82 -6.76 14.50 -8.11
C GLU A 82 -6.44 13.06 -8.55
N HIS A 83 -5.63 12.31 -7.77
CA HIS A 83 -5.17 10.99 -8.18
C HIS A 83 -5.38 9.89 -7.13
N GLN A 84 -4.92 10.09 -5.88
CA GLN A 84 -4.72 9.01 -4.89
C GLN A 84 -5.36 9.29 -3.53
N GLY A 85 -5.81 10.51 -3.27
CA GLY A 85 -6.42 10.92 -2.01
C GLY A 85 -7.63 10.07 -1.63
N ASP A 86 -8.42 9.61 -2.61
CA ASP A 86 -9.57 8.73 -2.36
C ASP A 86 -9.17 7.35 -1.79
N VAL A 87 -8.00 6.83 -2.17
CA VAL A 87 -7.50 5.53 -1.69
C VAL A 87 -7.12 5.64 -0.21
N LEU A 88 -6.51 6.76 0.19
CA LEU A 88 -6.14 7.03 1.57
C LEU A 88 -7.36 7.44 2.42
N ALA A 89 -8.28 8.22 1.87
CA ALA A 89 -9.47 8.69 2.56
C ALA A 89 -10.49 7.57 2.80
N LEU A 90 -10.60 6.61 1.88
CA LEU A 90 -11.57 5.51 1.94
C LEU A 90 -10.93 4.14 1.65
N PRO A 91 -10.00 3.65 2.48
CA PRO A 91 -9.26 2.43 2.18
C PRO A 91 -10.16 1.20 2.06
N SER A 92 -11.27 1.15 2.79
CA SER A 92 -12.24 0.04 2.73
C SER A 92 -13.01 -0.04 1.41
N ALA A 93 -13.02 1.03 0.59
CA ALA A 93 -13.58 0.99 -0.75
C ALA A 93 -12.62 0.36 -1.78
N TYR A 94 -11.31 0.38 -1.48
CA TYR A 94 -10.25 -0.09 -2.37
C TYR A 94 -9.64 -1.41 -1.93
N PHE A 95 -9.65 -1.74 -0.63
CA PHE A 95 -9.04 -2.96 -0.09
C PHE A 95 -10.09 -3.79 0.64
N LEU A 96 -10.30 -5.02 0.17
CA LEU A 96 -11.24 -5.98 0.72
C LEU A 96 -10.46 -7.09 1.41
N GLU A 97 -10.75 -7.37 2.68
CA GLU A 97 -10.16 -8.51 3.39
C GLU A 97 -10.69 -9.83 2.80
N THR A 98 -9.82 -10.83 2.62
CA THR A 98 -10.14 -12.12 1.96
C THR A 98 -9.65 -13.33 2.74
#